data_AF-A0A538DJQ9-F1
#
_entry.id   AF-A0A538DJQ9-F1
#
_cell.length_a   1.000
_cell.length_b   1.000
_cell.length_c   1.000
_cell.angle_alpha   90.00
_cell.angle_beta   90.00
_cell.angle_gamma   90.00
#
_symmetry.space_group_name_H-M   'P 1'
#
loop_
_entity.id
_entity.type
_entity.pdbx_description
1 polymer ?
#
loop_
_entity_poly.entity_id
_entity_poly.type
_entity_poly.pdbx_seq_one_letter_code
_entity_poly.pdbx_strand_id
1 'polypeptide(L)'
;MFIFFLWIVWFWLLFTVFVDVFRRHDIKGGKKTLWLIFVIILPFLGVFIYIITQNDGMTQRNLDRAKAQQAQFDKYVRESAGGGAATEIANAKQLLDQGAISQAEFDAIKQKALSS
;
A
#
# COMPACT_ATOMS: atom_id res chain seq x y z
N MET A 1 20.00 -28.78 -26.35
CA MET A 1 19.71 -28.48 -24.94
C MET A 1 18.97 -27.15 -24.76
N PHE A 2 19.49 -26.03 -25.27
CA PHE A 2 18.82 -24.72 -25.15
C PHE A 2 17.39 -24.66 -25.72
N ILE A 3 17.14 -25.23 -26.90
CA ILE A 3 15.80 -25.26 -27.52
C ILE A 3 14.81 -26.04 -26.63
N PHE A 4 15.24 -27.16 -26.05
CA PHE A 4 14.40 -27.95 -25.13
C PHE A 4 14.08 -27.18 -23.84
N PHE A 5 15.05 -26.44 -23.29
CA PHE A 5 14.83 -25.54 -22.16
C PHE A 5 13.80 -24.44 -22.48
N LEU A 6 13.90 -23.81 -23.66
CA LEU A 6 12.93 -22.81 -24.10
C LEU A 6 11.52 -23.39 -24.22
N TRP A 7 11.36 -24.62 -24.72
CA TRP A 7 10.07 -25.31 -24.76
C TRP A 7 9.50 -25.58 -23.37
N ILE A 8 10.33 -25.98 -22.39
CA ILE A 8 9.88 -26.17 -21.00
C ILE A 8 9.41 -24.84 -20.40
N VAL A 9 10.21 -23.78 -20.53
CA VAL A 9 9.84 -22.44 -20.04
C VAL A 9 8.56 -21.95 -20.71
N TRP A 10 8.40 -22.23 -22.00
CA TRP A 10 7.21 -21.88 -22.75
C TRP A 10 5.94 -22.54 -22.22
N PHE A 11 5.96 -23.87 -22.04
CA PHE A 11 4.82 -24.59 -21.45
C PHE A 11 4.57 -24.15 -20.00
N TRP A 12 5.63 -23.91 -19.23
CA TRP A 12 5.52 -23.38 -17.87
C TRP A 12 4.80 -22.03 -17.84
N LEU A 13 5.14 -21.12 -18.75
CA LEU A 13 4.46 -19.82 -18.88
C LEU A 13 3.00 -19.98 -19.27
N LEU A 14 2.67 -20.89 -20.20
CA LEU A 14 1.29 -21.20 -20.54
C LEU A 14 0.52 -21.67 -19.31
N PHE A 15 1.00 -22.69 -18.59
CA PHE A 15 0.32 -23.17 -17.38
C PHE A 15 0.16 -22.07 -16.31
N THR A 16 1.18 -21.22 -16.13
CA THR A 16 1.13 -20.11 -15.17
C THR A 16 0.03 -19.11 -15.54
N VAL A 17 -0.09 -18.73 -16.81
CA VAL A 17 -1.15 -17.82 -17.29
C VAL A 17 -2.52 -18.45 -17.14
N PHE A 18 -2.67 -19.74 -17.45
CA PHE A 18 -3.93 -20.46 -17.23
C PHE A 18 -4.35 -20.37 -15.76
N VAL A 19 -3.45 -20.73 -14.84
CA VAL A 19 -3.72 -20.68 -13.40
C VAL A 19 -4.08 -19.26 -12.94
N ASP A 20 -3.41 -18.22 -13.43
CA ASP A 20 -3.71 -16.83 -13.06
C ASP A 20 -5.12 -16.40 -13.53
N VAL A 21 -5.51 -16.75 -14.76
CA VAL A 21 -6.86 -16.51 -15.29
C VAL A 21 -7.92 -17.20 -14.44
N PHE A 22 -7.66 -18.41 -13.96
CA PHE A 22 -8.59 -19.13 -13.09
C PHE A 22 -8.67 -18.53 -11.67
N ARG A 23 -7.53 -18.13 -11.08
CA ARG A 23 -7.45 -17.53 -9.72
C ARG A 23 -8.13 -16.17 -9.61
N ARG A 24 -8.29 -15.46 -10.72
CA ARG A 24 -9.02 -14.19 -10.80
C ARG A 24 -10.52 -14.40 -10.61
N HIS A 25 -11.05 -14.01 -9.44
CA HIS A 25 -12.48 -14.07 -9.13
C HIS A 25 -13.26 -12.85 -9.66
N ASP A 26 -12.56 -11.82 -10.11
CA ASP A 26 -13.07 -10.58 -10.70
C ASP A 26 -13.54 -10.73 -12.16
N ILE A 27 -13.17 -11.84 -12.82
CA ILE A 27 -13.47 -12.09 -14.24
C ILE A 27 -14.61 -13.11 -14.37
N LYS A 28 -15.72 -12.72 -15.04
CA LYS A 28 -16.85 -13.63 -15.35
C LYS A 28 -16.39 -14.84 -16.19
N GLY A 29 -17.02 -16.00 -15.96
CA GLY A 29 -16.65 -17.28 -16.58
C GLY A 29 -16.48 -17.24 -18.11
N GLY A 30 -17.35 -16.55 -18.84
CA GLY A 30 -17.24 -16.43 -20.31
C GLY A 30 -15.97 -15.72 -20.79
N LYS A 31 -15.48 -14.71 -20.05
CA LYS A 31 -14.20 -14.05 -20.36
C LYS A 31 -13.01 -14.98 -20.10
N LYS A 32 -13.09 -15.87 -19.12
CA LYS A 32 -12.05 -16.88 -18.86
C LYS A 32 -11.94 -17.87 -20.03
N THR A 33 -13.08 -18.34 -20.55
CA THR A 33 -13.13 -19.26 -21.70
C THR A 33 -12.54 -18.63 -22.96
N LEU A 34 -12.86 -17.36 -23.24
CA LEU A 34 -12.28 -16.64 -24.38
C LEU A 34 -10.75 -16.50 -24.23
N TRP A 35 -10.28 -16.19 -23.02
CA TRP A 35 -8.86 -16.10 -22.71
C TRP A 35 -8.11 -17.42 -22.96
N LEU A 36 -8.70 -18.54 -22.56
CA LEU A 36 -8.13 -19.87 -22.78
C LEU A 36 -7.99 -20.19 -24.26
N ILE A 37 -9.05 -19.98 -25.05
CA ILE A 37 -9.03 -20.21 -26.50
C ILE A 37 -7.98 -19.31 -27.16
N PHE A 38 -7.91 -18.05 -26.77
CA PHE A 38 -6.96 -17.09 -27.33
C PHE A 38 -5.50 -17.47 -27.06
N VAL A 39 -5.17 -17.89 -25.84
CA VAL A 39 -3.82 -18.32 -25.46
C VAL A 39 -3.43 -19.64 -26.12
N ILE A 40 -4.39 -20.53 -26.42
CA ILE A 40 -4.10 -21.79 -27.12
C ILE A 40 -3.80 -21.55 -28.61
N ILE A 41 -4.59 -20.70 -29.27
CA ILE A 41 -4.48 -20.47 -30.72
C ILE A 41 -3.35 -19.50 -31.05
N LEU A 42 -3.15 -18.47 -30.23
CA LEU A 42 -2.14 -17.42 -30.44
C LEU A 42 -1.34 -17.19 -29.16
N PRO A 43 -0.50 -18.14 -28.73
CA PRO A 43 0.10 -18.09 -27.41
C PRO A 43 1.03 -16.88 -27.17
N PHE A 44 1.82 -16.46 -28.16
CA PHE A 44 2.64 -15.24 -28.02
C PHE A 44 1.77 -13.98 -27.94
N LEU A 45 0.77 -13.88 -28.81
CA LEU A 45 -0.15 -12.73 -28.84
C LEU A 45 -1.03 -12.69 -27.58
N GLY A 46 -1.43 -13.87 -27.08
CA GLY A 46 -2.17 -14.09 -25.86
C GLY A 46 -1.43 -13.55 -24.65
N VAL A 47 -0.16 -13.94 -24.48
CA VAL A 47 0.65 -13.45 -23.36
C VAL A 47 0.85 -11.92 -23.42
N PHE A 48 1.10 -11.33 -24.59
CA PHE A 48 1.28 -9.88 -24.70
C PHE A 48 0.00 -9.09 -24.43
N ILE A 49 -1.13 -9.50 -25.01
CA ILE A 49 -2.41 -8.85 -24.76
C ILE A 49 -2.83 -9.05 -23.30
N TYR A 50 -2.47 -10.17 -22.68
CA TYR A 50 -2.76 -10.42 -21.27
C TYR A 50 -2.07 -9.39 -20.39
N ILE A 51 -0.77 -9.19 -20.60
CA ILE A 51 -0.01 -8.21 -19.84
C ILE A 51 -0.56 -6.79 -20.05
N ILE A 52 -0.94 -6.43 -21.28
CA ILE A 52 -1.49 -5.10 -21.60
C ILE A 52 -2.87 -4.88 -20.95
N THR A 53 -3.81 -5.80 -21.18
CA THR A 53 -5.20 -5.66 -20.70
C THR A 53 -5.35 -5.89 -19.20
N GLN A 54 -4.37 -6.54 -18.58
CA GLN A 54 -4.45 -6.99 -17.21
C GLN A 54 -3.46 -6.26 -16.27
N ASN A 55 -2.81 -5.19 -16.76
CA ASN A 55 -1.90 -4.34 -15.99
C ASN A 55 -2.62 -3.41 -15.00
N ASP A 56 -3.91 -3.15 -15.23
CA ASP A 56 -4.68 -2.10 -14.53
C ASP A 56 -4.87 -2.34 -13.03
N GLY A 57 -4.73 -3.58 -12.55
CA GLY A 57 -4.90 -3.87 -11.13
C GLY A 57 -3.74 -3.38 -10.25
N MET A 58 -2.51 -3.27 -10.76
CA MET A 58 -1.35 -2.95 -9.90
C MET A 58 -1.30 -1.47 -9.51
N THR A 59 -1.57 -0.57 -10.45
CA THR A 59 -1.47 0.88 -10.21
C THR A 59 -2.54 1.37 -9.23
N GLN A 60 -3.80 0.94 -9.39
CA GLN A 60 -4.86 1.30 -8.44
C GLN A 60 -4.62 0.72 -7.04
N ARG A 61 -4.24 -0.57 -6.93
CA ARG A 61 -3.98 -1.20 -5.62
C ARG A 61 -2.76 -0.59 -4.91
N ASN A 62 -1.75 -0.16 -5.66
CA ASN A 62 -0.59 0.51 -5.07
C ASN A 62 -0.96 1.90 -4.54
N LEU A 63 -1.82 2.65 -5.26
CA LEU A 63 -2.35 3.92 -4.78
C LEU A 63 -3.24 3.75 -3.53
N ASP A 64 -4.12 2.74 -3.52
CA ASP A 64 -4.99 2.47 -2.37
C ASP A 64 -4.19 2.00 -1.15
N ARG A 65 -3.16 1.16 -1.36
CA ARG A 65 -2.23 0.74 -0.29
C ARG A 65 -1.38 1.90 0.22
N ALA A 66 -0.90 2.76 -0.66
CA ALA A 66 -0.16 3.97 -0.28
C ALA A 66 -1.03 4.92 0.55
N LYS A 67 -2.28 5.16 0.13
CA LYS A 67 -3.25 5.94 0.91
C LYS A 67 -3.56 5.31 2.27
N ALA A 68 -3.75 3.99 2.32
CA ALA A 68 -4.01 3.27 3.57
C ALA A 68 -2.81 3.32 4.53
N GLN A 69 -1.59 3.18 4.03
CA GLN A 69 -0.36 3.32 4.82
C GLN A 69 -0.17 4.75 5.32
N GLN A 70 -0.44 5.76 4.48
CA GLN A 70 -0.34 7.15 4.89
C GLN A 70 -1.35 7.50 5.99
N ALA A 71 -2.60 7.03 5.87
CA ALA A 71 -3.61 7.20 6.91
C ALA A 71 -3.24 6.52 8.24
N GLN A 72 -2.56 5.37 8.21
CA GLN A 72 -2.06 4.70 9.41
C GLN A 72 -0.86 5.44 10.02
N PHE A 73 0.06 5.93 9.18
CA PHE A 73 1.19 6.73 9.63
C PHE A 73 0.74 8.05 10.26
N ASP A 74 -0.20 8.76 9.63
CA ASP A 74 -0.76 10.00 10.18
C ASP A 74 -1.45 9.76 11.53
N LYS A 75 -2.17 8.64 11.70
CA LYS A 75 -2.75 8.25 12.99
C LYS A 75 -1.66 7.96 14.03
N TYR A 76 -0.65 7.18 13.67
CA TYR A 76 0.45 6.83 14.57
C TYR A 76 1.27 8.07 14.98
N VAL A 77 1.55 8.99 14.05
CA VAL A 77 2.20 10.26 14.36
C VAL A 77 1.29 11.13 15.22
N ARG A 78 -0.01 11.17 14.97
CA ARG A 78 -0.94 11.90 15.84
C ARG A 78 -1.04 11.31 17.25
N GLU A 79 -0.91 9.99 17.39
CA GLU A 79 -0.88 9.29 18.69
C GLU A 79 0.49 9.41 19.39
N SER A 80 1.59 9.34 18.64
CA SER A 80 2.96 9.27 19.17
C SER A 80 3.60 10.65 19.32
N ALA A 81 3.31 11.58 18.41
CA ALA A 81 3.67 13.00 18.53
C ALA A 81 2.59 13.81 19.25
N GLY A 82 1.37 13.26 19.38
CA GLY A 82 0.35 13.76 20.31
C GLY A 82 0.68 13.36 21.74
N GLY A 83 1.82 13.81 22.25
CA GLY A 83 1.91 14.09 23.67
C GLY A 83 0.88 15.15 23.97
N GLY A 84 -0.35 14.75 24.29
CA GLY A 84 -1.49 15.65 24.48
C GLY A 84 -1.21 16.70 25.55
N ALA A 85 -2.19 17.57 25.82
CA ALA A 85 -2.04 18.69 26.76
C ALA A 85 -1.23 18.36 28.04
N ALA A 86 -1.42 17.17 28.61
CA ALA A 86 -0.66 16.69 29.76
C ALA A 86 0.86 16.56 29.56
N THR A 87 1.33 16.09 28.40
CA THR A 87 2.77 15.94 28.08
C THR A 87 3.42 17.29 27.81
N GLU A 88 2.70 18.19 27.12
CA GLU A 88 3.16 19.56 26.87
C GLU A 88 3.28 20.35 28.18
N ILE A 89 2.31 20.18 29.09
CA ILE A 89 2.34 20.76 30.45
C ILE A 89 3.48 20.14 31.28
N ALA A 90 3.73 18.84 31.18
CA ALA A 90 4.82 18.18 31.91
C ALA A 90 6.20 18.69 31.46
N ASN A 91 6.42 18.84 30.15
CA ASN A 91 7.65 19.41 29.61
C ASN A 91 7.82 20.88 30.03
N ALA A 92 6.75 21.67 29.99
CA ALA A 92 6.78 23.06 30.45
C ALA A 92 7.13 23.16 31.95
N LYS A 93 6.64 22.23 32.79
CA LYS A 93 6.96 22.20 34.22
C LYS A 93 8.44 21.89 34.45
N GLN A 94 9.01 20.98 33.65
CA GLN A 94 10.43 20.67 33.72
C GLN A 94 11.31 21.87 33.33
N LEU A 95 10.91 22.65 32.33
CA LEU A 95 11.62 23.89 31.96
C LEU A 95 11.55 24.95 33.06
N LEU A 96 10.41 25.06 33.74
CA LEU A 96 10.25 25.95 34.89
C LEU A 96 11.16 25.53 36.05
N ASP A 97 11.24 24.23 36.34
CA ASP A 97 12.10 23.69 37.41
C ASP A 97 13.59 23.84 37.11
N GLN A 98 13.96 23.84 35.83
CA GLN A 98 15.31 24.14 35.36
C GLN A 98 15.62 25.65 35.35
N GLY A 99 14.62 26.51 35.62
CA GLY A 99 14.76 27.96 35.52
C GLY A 99 14.92 28.46 34.07
N ALA A 100 14.63 27.63 33.07
CA ALA A 100 14.70 28.00 31.66
C ALA A 100 13.53 28.90 31.22
N ILE A 101 12.40 28.83 31.93
CA ILE A 101 11.23 29.70 31.75
C ILE A 101 10.75 30.23 33.11
N SER A 102 10.06 31.36 33.07
CA SER A 102 9.39 31.94 34.23
C SER A 102 8.02 31.33 34.49
N GLN A 103 7.49 31.54 35.70
CA GLN A 103 6.16 31.09 36.09
C GLN A 103 5.06 31.61 35.14
N ALA A 104 5.17 32.87 34.71
CA ALA A 104 4.22 33.49 33.78
C ALA A 104 4.24 32.82 32.40
N GLU A 105 5.41 32.42 31.90
CA GLU A 105 5.56 31.70 30.63
C GLU A 105 5.01 30.28 30.73
N PHE A 106 5.22 29.60 31.87
CA PHE A 106 4.62 28.30 32.13
C PHE A 106 3.09 28.35 32.11
N ASP A 107 2.48 29.34 32.79
CA ASP A 107 1.03 29.46 32.87
C ASP A 107 0.40 29.76 31.49
N ALA A 108 1.10 30.54 30.64
CA ALA A 108 0.70 30.77 29.26
C ALA A 108 0.72 29.49 28.40
N ILE A 109 1.78 28.67 28.53
CA ILE A 109 1.89 27.38 27.82
C ILE A 109 0.80 26.41 28.31
N LYS A 110 0.56 26.36 29.62
CA LYS A 110 -0.49 25.51 30.23
C LYS A 110 -1.87 25.87 29.72
N GLN A 111 -2.22 27.16 29.64
CA GLN A 111 -3.51 27.59 29.10
C GLN A 111 -3.67 27.21 27.62
N LYS A 112 -2.62 27.39 26.81
CA LYS A 112 -2.63 27.04 25.38
C LYS A 112 -2.81 25.54 25.16
N ALA A 113 -2.14 24.72 25.96
CA ALA A 113 -2.24 23.26 25.91
C ALA A 113 -3.66 22.78 26.32
N LEU A 114 -4.30 23.43 27.29
CA LEU A 114 -5.65 23.09 27.74
C LEU A 114 -6.77 23.58 26.80
N SER A 115 -6.50 24.56 25.94
CA SER A 115 -7.45 25.10 24.97
C SER A 115 -7.43 24.40 23.60
N SER A 116 -6.53 23.42 23.41
CA SER A 116 -6.28 22.74 22.13
C SER A 116 -6.99 21.39 22.03
#